data_AF-A0A5D2V670-F1
#
_entry.id   AF-A0A5D2V670-F1
#
_cell.length_a   1.000
_cell.length_b   1.000
_cell.length_c   1.000
_cell.angle_alpha   90.00
_cell.angle_beta   90.00
_cell.angle_gamma   90.00
#
_symmetry.space_group_name_H-M   'P 1'
#
loop_
_entity.id
_entity.type
_entity.pdbx_description
1 polymer ?
#
loop_
_entity_poly.entity_id
_entity_poly.type
_entity_poly.pdbx_seq_one_letter_code
_entity_poly.pdbx_strand_id
1 'polypeptide(L)'
;MSDSFKKSVPKICTSPIETILCLDHKQSMYCQLLTGLLQRDHVVSISSIFGSVLARSIKFLEDYWNELCSNIRTGCLSDWITDPGCRNAVSSILTRPNPDLADTIEHICGNESWEGIIKKLWPKAKYINSVITGTMSQYISLLDFYGGGIPLVSPSYGSSESTFGINLNPLSNPYDVSYTFLPNMAYFEFLPVDKDGEEKARESNLDGVSSQWLSEMINANGNVEHVDFTNVKLGQYYEVVVTNFTGLYRYRVGDSSQVNRFP
;
A
#
# COMPACT_ATOMS: atom_id res chain seq x y z
N MET A 1 3.52 -17.33 12.53
CA MET A 1 4.45 -16.62 11.63
C MET A 1 5.47 -17.63 11.13
N SER A 2 5.61 -17.86 9.82
CA SER A 2 6.45 -18.94 9.29
C SER A 2 7.94 -18.63 9.43
N ASP A 3 8.78 -19.64 9.62
CA ASP A 3 10.24 -19.48 9.70
C ASP A 3 10.84 -18.90 8.41
N SER A 4 10.15 -19.05 7.28
CA SER A 4 10.52 -18.42 6.01
C SER A 4 10.44 -16.89 6.10
N PHE A 5 9.39 -16.35 6.73
CA PHE A 5 9.18 -14.91 6.87
C PHE A 5 10.28 -14.27 7.74
N LYS A 6 10.63 -14.89 8.86
CA LYS A 6 11.71 -14.42 9.74
C LYS A 6 13.09 -14.41 9.05
N LYS A 7 13.32 -15.32 8.10
CA LYS A 7 14.59 -15.42 7.35
C LYS A 7 14.65 -14.50 6.12
N SER A 8 13.52 -14.10 5.56
CA SER A 8 13.46 -13.26 4.35
C SER A 8 13.41 -11.77 4.65
N VAL A 9 12.70 -11.35 5.71
CA VAL A 9 12.49 -9.94 6.05
C VAL A 9 13.80 -9.15 6.23
N PRO A 10 14.82 -9.63 6.96
CA PRO A 10 16.09 -8.90 7.13
C PRO A 10 16.90 -8.72 5.84
N LYS A 11 16.60 -9.51 4.78
CA LYS A 11 17.31 -9.44 3.49
C LYS A 11 16.67 -8.45 2.51
N ILE A 12 15.46 -7.98 2.81
CA ILE A 12 14.61 -7.22 1.88
C ILE A 12 14.18 -5.88 2.50
N CYS A 13 14.16 -5.76 3.82
CA CYS A 13 13.72 -4.58 4.53
C CYS A 13 14.80 -4.04 5.47
N THR A 14 14.86 -2.72 5.62
CA THR A 14 15.73 -2.05 6.61
C THR A 14 15.24 -2.23 8.04
N SER A 15 13.94 -2.50 8.21
CA SER A 15 13.28 -2.62 9.52
C SER A 15 13.47 -4.02 10.10
N PRO A 16 14.08 -4.16 11.29
CA PRO A 16 14.19 -5.44 11.98
C PRO A 16 12.81 -6.02 12.33
N ILE A 17 12.69 -7.35 12.34
CA ILE A 17 11.42 -8.03 12.62
C ILE A 17 10.88 -7.66 14.01
N GLU A 18 11.77 -7.46 14.99
CA GLU A 18 11.43 -7.05 16.35
C GLU A 18 10.74 -5.68 16.36
N THR A 19 11.20 -4.75 15.53
CA THR A 19 10.58 -3.42 15.41
C THR A 19 9.22 -3.48 14.73
N ILE A 20 9.03 -4.39 13.77
CA ILE A 20 7.75 -4.61 13.08
C ILE A 20 6.72 -5.24 14.02
N LEU A 21 7.15 -6.11 14.93
CA LEU A 21 6.29 -6.83 15.88
C LEU A 21 6.10 -6.11 17.22
N CYS A 22 6.72 -4.94 17.39
CA CYS A 22 6.55 -4.10 18.57
C CYS A 22 5.08 -3.67 18.71
N LEU A 23 4.49 -3.92 19.88
CA LEU A 23 3.10 -3.60 20.18
C LEU A 23 2.87 -2.10 20.38
N ASP A 24 3.90 -1.37 20.79
CA ASP A 24 3.86 0.09 20.89
C ASP A 24 4.12 0.69 19.50
N HIS A 25 3.06 1.19 18.87
CA HIS A 25 3.12 1.78 17.54
C HIS A 25 4.10 2.96 17.43
N LYS A 26 4.26 3.76 18.50
CA LYS A 26 5.17 4.90 18.50
C LYS A 26 6.62 4.43 18.50
N GLN A 27 6.95 3.45 19.37
CA GLN A 27 8.29 2.86 19.42
C GLN A 27 8.62 2.12 18.12
N SER A 28 7.66 1.34 17.60
CA SER A 28 7.77 0.64 16.32
C SER A 28 8.11 1.60 15.18
N MET A 29 7.31 2.66 14.99
CA MET A 29 7.50 3.62 13.90
C MET A 29 8.84 4.36 14.02
N TYR A 30 9.19 4.80 15.23
CA TYR A 30 10.46 5.48 15.47
C TYR A 30 11.66 4.60 15.14
N CYS A 31 11.68 3.35 15.61
CA CYS A 31 12.78 2.43 15.34
C CYS A 31 12.90 2.04 13.86
N GLN A 32 11.76 1.87 13.17
CA GLN A 32 11.73 1.59 11.73
C GLN A 32 12.27 2.77 10.91
N LEU A 33 11.91 4.01 11.25
CA LEU A 33 12.44 5.20 10.59
C LEU A 33 13.93 5.38 10.87
N LEU A 34 14.38 5.20 12.12
CA LEU A 34 15.79 5.31 12.49
C LEU A 34 16.66 4.31 11.72
N THR A 35 16.24 3.05 11.65
CA THR A 35 16.95 2.02 10.87
C THR A 35 16.94 2.30 9.37
N GLY A 36 15.82 2.83 8.84
CA GLY A 36 15.73 3.29 7.45
C GLY A 36 16.65 4.47 7.11
N LEU A 37 16.86 5.39 8.05
CA LEU A 37 17.79 6.53 7.89
C LEU A 37 19.25 6.09 7.97
N LEU A 38 19.59 5.20 8.91
CA LEU A 38 20.94 4.64 9.05
C LEU A 38 21.40 3.89 7.79
N GLN A 39 20.45 3.27 7.09
CA GLN A 39 20.72 2.49 5.87
C GLN A 39 20.33 3.24 4.59
N ARG A 40 20.19 4.58 4.64
CA ARG A 40 19.61 5.38 3.55
C ARG A 40 20.22 5.13 2.17
N ASP A 41 21.53 4.89 2.10
CA ASP A 41 22.26 4.69 0.85
C ASP A 41 22.09 3.29 0.24
N HIS A 42 21.39 2.39 0.92
CA HIS A 42 21.05 1.04 0.44
C HIS A 42 19.58 0.90 0.06
N VAL A 43 18.74 1.89 0.39
CA VAL A 43 17.29 1.85 0.12
C VAL A 43 17.02 2.07 -1.35
N VAL A 44 16.47 1.04 -2.01
CA VAL A 44 16.08 1.07 -3.44
C VAL A 44 14.59 1.25 -3.67
N SER A 45 13.77 1.01 -2.66
CA SER A 45 12.32 1.18 -2.70
C SER A 45 11.80 1.52 -1.31
N ILE A 46 10.79 2.37 -1.25
CA ILE A 46 10.04 2.62 -0.02
C ILE A 46 8.72 1.89 -0.12
N SER A 47 8.31 1.19 0.93
CA SER A 47 7.10 0.37 0.90
C SER A 47 6.25 0.55 2.14
N SER A 48 4.94 0.68 1.93
CA SER A 48 3.91 0.55 2.96
C SER A 48 2.73 -0.23 2.40
N ILE A 49 1.87 -0.79 3.26
CA ILE A 49 0.66 -1.48 2.78
C ILE A 49 -0.30 -0.48 2.12
N PHE A 50 -0.59 0.64 2.79
CA PHE A 50 -1.48 1.68 2.28
C PHE A 50 -0.77 3.03 2.19
N GLY A 51 -1.20 3.86 1.23
CA GLY A 51 -0.63 5.19 1.04
C GLY A 51 -0.78 6.09 2.27
N SER A 52 -1.88 5.93 3.01
CA SER A 52 -2.13 6.60 4.29
C SER A 52 -1.08 6.31 5.36
N VAL A 53 -0.55 5.08 5.39
CA VAL A 53 0.49 4.69 6.35
C VAL A 53 1.79 5.40 6.03
N LEU A 54 2.18 5.49 4.75
CA LEU A 54 3.39 6.20 4.34
C LEU A 54 3.27 7.70 4.63
N ALA A 55 2.12 8.31 4.32
CA ALA A 55 1.86 9.70 4.67
C ALA A 55 1.98 9.95 6.19
N ARG A 56 1.45 9.04 7.02
CA ARG A 56 1.60 9.10 8.48
C ARG A 56 3.05 8.94 8.93
N SER A 57 3.81 8.03 8.32
CA SER A 57 5.23 7.83 8.63
C SER A 57 6.07 9.06 8.30
N ILE A 58 5.79 9.75 7.19
CA ILE A 58 6.45 11.01 6.84
C ILE A 58 6.06 12.09 7.84
N LYS A 59 4.77 12.18 8.21
CA LYS A 59 4.33 13.13 9.24
C LYS A 59 5.02 12.88 10.59
N PHE A 60 5.17 11.61 10.97
CA PHE A 60 5.91 11.25 12.18
C PHE A 60 7.38 11.64 12.08
N LEU A 61 7.99 11.51 10.90
CA LEU A 61 9.35 11.98 10.67
C LEU A 61 9.46 13.50 10.85
N GLU A 62 8.48 14.28 10.40
CA GLU A 62 8.42 15.74 10.64
C GLU A 62 8.43 16.09 12.14
N ASP A 63 7.74 15.30 12.96
CA ASP A 63 7.63 15.58 14.40
C ASP A 63 8.89 15.16 15.18
N TYR A 64 9.62 14.13 14.72
CA TYR A 64 10.69 13.48 15.48
C TYR A 64 12.09 13.55 14.83
N TRP A 65 12.27 14.22 13.69
CA TRP A 65 13.57 14.25 12.99
C TRP A 65 14.71 14.81 13.85
N ASN A 66 14.44 15.80 14.70
CA ASN A 66 15.43 16.37 15.63
C ASN A 66 16.01 15.30 16.57
N GLU A 67 15.12 14.48 17.13
CA GLU A 67 15.49 13.42 18.06
C GLU A 67 16.20 12.29 17.32
N LEU A 68 15.72 11.91 16.13
CA LEU A 68 16.36 10.92 15.27
C LEU A 68 17.79 11.33 14.91
N CYS A 69 18.02 12.61 14.55
CA CYS A 69 19.35 13.13 14.28
C CYS A 69 20.24 13.09 15.53
N SER A 70 19.72 13.43 16.70
CA SER A 70 20.44 13.31 17.98
C SER A 70 20.85 11.86 18.29
N ASN A 71 19.95 10.91 18.06
CA ASN A 71 20.24 9.48 18.25
C ASN A 71 21.33 8.98 17.27
N ILE A 72 21.27 9.39 16.00
CA ILE A 72 22.30 9.07 15.00
C ILE A 72 23.65 9.70 15.37
N ARG A 73 23.63 10.95 15.82
CA ARG A 73 24.83 11.71 16.20
C ARG A 73 25.54 11.13 17.41
N THR A 74 24.78 10.69 18.43
CA THR A 74 25.32 10.15 19.68
C THR A 74 25.57 8.64 19.62
N GLY A 75 24.93 7.93 18.69
CA GLY A 75 24.91 6.47 18.69
C GLY A 75 24.06 5.87 19.81
N CYS A 76 23.25 6.68 20.50
CA CYS A 76 22.43 6.27 21.63
C CYS A 76 20.95 6.35 21.28
N LEU A 77 20.21 5.29 21.61
CA LEU A 77 18.77 5.24 21.43
C LEU A 77 18.07 5.96 22.58
N SER A 78 17.00 6.70 22.28
CA SER A 78 16.21 7.42 23.30
C SER A 78 15.63 6.54 24.41
N ASP A 79 15.63 7.07 25.64
CA ASP A 79 15.26 6.32 26.85
C ASP A 79 13.79 5.91 26.91
N TRP A 80 12.90 6.63 26.21
CA TRP A 80 11.47 6.30 26.14
C TRP A 80 11.19 5.04 25.30
N ILE A 81 12.17 4.53 24.56
CA ILE A 81 12.07 3.23 23.89
C ILE A 81 12.37 2.15 24.91
N THR A 82 11.31 1.59 25.46
CA THR A 82 11.33 0.59 26.54
C THR A 82 11.26 -0.84 26.05
N ASP A 83 10.79 -1.08 24.82
CA ASP A 83 10.70 -2.42 24.24
C ASP A 83 12.10 -3.03 24.05
N PRO A 84 12.43 -4.14 24.75
CA PRO A 84 13.74 -4.77 24.66
C PRO A 84 14.04 -5.29 23.24
N GLY A 85 13.03 -5.73 22.49
CA GLY A 85 13.18 -6.19 21.11
C GLY A 85 13.64 -5.06 20.20
N CYS A 86 12.98 -3.90 20.30
CA CYS A 86 13.37 -2.69 19.58
C CYS A 86 14.79 -2.23 19.96
N ARG A 87 15.10 -2.15 21.26
CA ARG A 87 16.42 -1.69 21.74
C ARG A 87 17.55 -2.58 21.24
N ASN A 88 17.39 -3.91 21.33
CA ASN A 88 18.41 -4.86 20.90
C ASN A 88 18.60 -4.81 19.39
N ALA A 89 17.51 -4.77 18.63
CA ALA A 89 17.56 -4.73 17.17
C ALA A 89 18.20 -3.44 16.65
N VAL A 90 17.80 -2.28 17.18
CA VAL A 90 18.39 -0.99 16.78
C VAL A 90 19.84 -0.87 17.21
N SER A 91 20.20 -1.29 18.43
CA SER A 91 21.60 -1.26 18.90
C SER A 91 22.54 -2.11 18.04
N SER A 92 22.03 -3.19 17.42
CA SER A 92 22.82 -4.00 16.49
C SER A 92 23.17 -3.27 15.18
N ILE A 93 22.40 -2.24 14.81
CA ILE A 93 22.58 -1.43 13.59
C ILE A 93 23.27 -0.11 13.93
N LEU A 94 22.82 0.57 14.99
CA LEU A 94 23.40 1.80 15.53
C LEU A 94 24.65 1.47 16.37
N THR A 95 25.69 0.98 15.69
CA THR A 95 26.92 0.50 16.32
C THR A 95 27.91 1.62 16.67
N ARG A 96 27.80 2.78 16.00
CA ARG A 96 28.71 3.91 16.20
C ARG A 96 28.01 5.26 16.01
N PRO A 97 28.47 6.30 16.72
CA PRO A 97 28.09 7.69 16.44
C PRO A 97 28.39 8.05 14.98
N ASN A 98 27.45 8.75 14.31
CA ASN A 98 27.62 9.22 12.95
C ASN A 98 27.15 10.68 12.80
N PRO A 99 27.98 11.67 13.20
CA PRO A 99 27.62 13.08 13.15
C PRO A 99 27.39 13.57 11.71
N ASP A 100 28.21 13.14 10.75
CA ASP A 100 28.11 13.56 9.34
C ASP A 100 26.74 13.19 8.74
N LEU A 101 26.23 12.00 9.05
CA LEU A 101 24.91 11.56 8.64
C LEU A 101 23.81 12.37 9.31
N ALA A 102 23.95 12.64 10.61
CA ALA A 102 22.97 13.44 11.36
C ALA A 102 22.87 14.87 10.78
N ASP A 103 24.01 15.52 10.51
CA ASP A 103 24.05 16.87 9.94
C ASP A 103 23.44 16.91 8.53
N THR A 104 23.66 15.86 7.72
CA THR A 104 23.04 15.73 6.40
C THR A 104 21.51 15.62 6.50
N ILE A 105 21.00 14.78 7.41
CA ILE A 105 19.55 14.60 7.59
C ILE A 105 18.92 15.87 8.17
N GLU A 106 19.57 16.51 9.13
CA GLU A 106 19.14 17.77 9.74
C GLU A 106 19.06 18.90 8.70
N HIS A 107 20.04 19.01 7.82
CA HIS A 107 19.98 19.97 6.70
C HIS A 107 18.82 19.70 5.74
N ILE A 108 18.51 18.43 5.48
CA ILE A 108 17.41 18.05 4.59
C ILE A 108 16.05 18.33 5.23
N CYS A 109 15.85 17.91 6.48
CA CYS A 109 14.59 18.03 7.23
C CYS A 109 14.32 19.46 7.73
N GLY A 110 15.36 20.26 7.93
CA GLY A 110 15.26 21.66 8.36
C GLY A 110 14.77 22.63 7.28
N ASN A 111 14.54 22.16 6.04
CA ASN A 111 13.98 23.00 4.97
C ASN A 111 12.49 23.30 5.20
N GLU A 112 12.05 24.49 4.75
CA GLU A 112 10.63 24.91 4.86
C GLU A 112 9.69 24.02 4.05
N SER A 113 10.15 23.49 2.91
CA SER A 113 9.37 22.59 2.05
C SER A 113 9.88 21.15 2.10
N TRP A 114 8.96 20.24 2.40
CA TRP A 114 9.15 18.80 2.39
C TRP A 114 8.85 18.15 1.02
N GLU A 115 8.74 18.98 -0.02
CA GLU A 115 8.64 18.50 -1.40
C GLU A 115 9.87 17.65 -1.77
N GLY A 116 9.61 16.44 -2.28
CA GLY A 116 10.63 15.49 -2.66
C GLY A 116 11.48 14.97 -1.49
N ILE A 117 11.00 15.06 -0.25
CA ILE A 117 11.72 14.63 0.95
C ILE A 117 12.21 13.18 0.83
N ILE A 118 11.40 12.29 0.25
CA ILE A 118 11.76 10.89 0.06
C ILE A 118 13.01 10.76 -0.81
N LYS A 119 13.06 11.49 -1.92
CA LYS A 119 14.20 11.46 -2.84
C LYS A 119 15.46 12.08 -2.22
N LYS A 120 15.30 13.10 -1.38
CA LYS A 120 16.40 13.75 -0.65
C LYS A 120 16.97 12.83 0.43
N LEU A 121 16.11 12.21 1.24
CA LEU A 121 16.51 11.31 2.32
C LEU A 121 17.01 9.97 1.81
N TRP A 122 16.38 9.40 0.78
CA TRP A 122 16.74 8.11 0.19
C TRP A 122 17.08 8.28 -1.30
N PRO A 123 18.30 8.74 -1.64
CA PRO A 123 18.65 9.14 -3.00
C PRO A 123 18.67 7.99 -4.02
N LYS A 124 18.77 6.73 -3.56
CA LYS A 124 18.72 5.54 -4.42
C LYS A 124 17.32 4.93 -4.55
N ALA A 125 16.29 5.53 -3.93
CA ALA A 125 14.93 5.06 -4.03
C ALA A 125 14.41 5.21 -5.48
N LYS A 126 13.93 4.11 -6.06
CA LYS A 126 13.49 4.03 -7.45
C LYS A 126 11.97 4.11 -7.60
N TYR A 127 11.21 3.66 -6.61
CA TYR A 127 9.76 3.66 -6.60
C TYR A 127 9.23 3.58 -5.17
N ILE A 128 7.98 4.01 -5.00
CA ILE A 128 7.20 3.87 -3.77
C ILE A 128 6.17 2.76 -4.01
N ASN A 129 6.22 1.71 -3.21
CA ASN A 129 5.29 0.60 -3.24
C ASN A 129 4.18 0.82 -2.20
N SER A 130 2.95 1.00 -2.65
CA SER A 130 1.81 1.14 -1.76
C SER A 130 0.48 0.95 -2.48
N VAL A 131 -0.55 0.51 -1.75
CA VAL A 131 -1.92 0.57 -2.26
C VAL A 131 -2.37 2.02 -2.31
N ILE A 132 -2.56 2.51 -3.54
CA ILE A 132 -3.00 3.88 -3.87
C ILE A 132 -4.30 3.90 -4.70
N THR A 133 -4.93 2.75 -4.93
CA THR A 133 -6.21 2.63 -5.66
C THR A 133 -7.41 2.72 -4.71
N GLY A 134 -8.61 2.89 -5.28
CA GLY A 134 -9.84 3.01 -4.48
C GLY A 134 -9.84 4.26 -3.61
N THR A 135 -10.20 4.13 -2.33
CA THR A 135 -10.20 5.25 -1.37
C THR A 135 -8.79 5.81 -1.10
N MET A 136 -7.73 5.04 -1.36
CA MET A 136 -6.36 5.51 -1.18
C MET A 136 -5.90 6.48 -2.28
N SER A 137 -6.66 6.64 -3.36
CA SER A 137 -6.35 7.58 -4.46
C SER A 137 -6.24 9.03 -3.99
N GLN A 138 -6.95 9.40 -2.90
CA GLN A 138 -6.86 10.71 -2.28
C GLN A 138 -5.45 11.06 -1.77
N TYR A 139 -4.60 10.06 -1.52
CA TYR A 139 -3.22 10.27 -1.07
C TYR A 139 -2.22 10.39 -2.24
N ILE A 140 -2.61 10.16 -3.49
CA ILE A 140 -1.70 10.18 -4.65
C ILE A 140 -0.96 11.52 -4.73
N SER A 141 -1.69 12.65 -4.69
CA SER A 141 -1.08 13.98 -4.78
C SER A 141 -0.12 14.28 -3.62
N LEU A 142 -0.46 13.82 -2.41
CA LEU A 142 0.39 14.01 -1.23
C LEU A 142 1.67 13.15 -1.32
N LEU A 143 1.54 11.90 -1.78
CA LEU A 143 2.69 11.01 -1.95
C LEU A 143 3.58 11.44 -3.12
N ASP A 144 3.00 12.02 -4.17
CA ASP A 144 3.77 12.59 -5.28
C ASP A 144 4.56 13.82 -4.82
N PHE A 145 3.93 14.70 -4.02
CA PHE A 145 4.59 15.83 -3.37
C PHE A 145 5.80 15.37 -2.52
N TYR A 146 5.63 14.38 -1.64
CA TYR A 146 6.76 13.87 -0.86
C TYR A 146 7.77 13.04 -1.67
N GLY A 147 7.31 12.36 -2.73
CA GLY A 147 8.10 11.50 -3.59
C GLY A 147 9.06 12.28 -4.50
N GLY A 148 8.67 13.48 -4.95
CA GLY A 148 9.50 14.30 -5.83
C GLY A 148 9.71 13.66 -7.20
N GLY A 149 8.63 13.11 -7.78
CA GLY A 149 8.62 12.43 -9.08
C GLY A 149 9.07 10.96 -9.04
N ILE A 150 9.18 10.36 -7.86
CA ILE A 150 9.39 8.91 -7.73
C ILE A 150 8.06 8.19 -8.09
N PRO A 151 8.08 7.20 -9.00
CA PRO A 151 6.88 6.46 -9.38
C PRO A 151 6.18 5.81 -8.19
N LEU A 152 4.86 5.98 -8.10
CA LEU A 152 3.99 5.28 -7.16
C LEU A 152 3.50 3.98 -7.82
N VAL A 153 3.72 2.86 -7.15
CA VAL A 153 3.46 1.52 -7.66
C VAL A 153 2.49 0.80 -6.73
N SER A 154 1.35 0.38 -7.26
CA SER A 154 0.43 -0.55 -6.56
C SER A 154 0.54 -1.94 -7.21
N PRO A 155 1.23 -2.89 -6.56
CA PRO A 155 1.67 -4.12 -7.22
C PRO A 155 0.61 -5.22 -7.24
N SER A 156 -0.30 -5.25 -6.27
CA SER A 156 -1.20 -6.37 -6.06
C SER A 156 -2.54 -5.94 -5.48
N TYR A 157 -3.56 -6.72 -5.80
CA TYR A 157 -4.90 -6.60 -5.27
C TYR A 157 -5.29 -7.92 -4.59
N GLY A 158 -5.80 -7.83 -3.37
CA GLY A 158 -6.13 -8.97 -2.53
C GLY A 158 -6.86 -8.54 -1.27
N SER A 159 -7.37 -9.52 -0.54
CA SER A 159 -8.09 -9.36 0.71
C SER A 159 -7.68 -10.45 1.72
N SER A 160 -8.33 -10.49 2.88
CA SER A 160 -8.13 -11.56 3.86
C SER A 160 -8.68 -12.91 3.37
N GLU A 161 -9.68 -12.87 2.50
CA GLU A 161 -10.38 -14.02 1.93
C GLU A 161 -9.61 -14.65 0.76
N SER A 162 -8.94 -13.84 -0.07
CA SER A 162 -8.15 -14.36 -1.19
C SER A 162 -7.16 -13.33 -1.74
N THR A 163 -6.10 -13.81 -2.37
CA THR A 163 -5.28 -12.98 -3.27
C THR A 163 -5.92 -12.98 -4.66
N PHE A 164 -6.19 -11.81 -5.22
CA PHE A 164 -6.91 -11.72 -6.48
C PHE A 164 -5.98 -11.64 -7.68
N GLY A 165 -5.11 -10.63 -7.70
CA GLY A 165 -4.36 -10.29 -8.91
C GLY A 165 -3.17 -9.38 -8.69
N ILE A 166 -2.44 -9.16 -9.77
CA ILE A 166 -1.23 -8.33 -9.80
C ILE A 166 -1.33 -7.25 -10.88
N ASN A 167 -0.65 -6.13 -10.67
CA ASN A 167 -0.51 -5.10 -11.69
C ASN A 167 0.60 -5.49 -12.68
N LEU A 168 0.22 -5.86 -13.90
CA LEU A 168 1.15 -6.20 -14.98
C LEU A 168 1.89 -4.99 -15.57
N ASN A 169 1.41 -3.77 -15.32
CA ASN A 169 2.07 -2.54 -15.71
C ASN A 169 2.36 -1.66 -14.46
N PRO A 170 3.36 -2.01 -13.64
CA PRO A 170 3.58 -1.38 -12.34
C PRO A 170 3.94 0.11 -12.43
N LEU A 171 4.44 0.58 -13.57
CA LEU A 171 4.83 1.97 -13.79
C LEU A 171 3.76 2.79 -14.52
N SER A 172 2.52 2.29 -14.62
CA SER A 172 1.40 3.05 -15.15
C SER A 172 1.11 4.29 -14.31
N ASN A 173 0.35 5.23 -14.86
CA ASN A 173 -0.21 6.33 -14.10
C ASN A 173 -0.95 5.78 -12.86
N PRO A 174 -0.71 6.33 -11.65
CA PRO A 174 -1.40 5.95 -10.41
C PRO A 174 -2.93 5.95 -10.50
N TYR A 175 -3.51 6.78 -11.37
CA TYR A 175 -4.97 6.86 -11.58
C TYR A 175 -5.50 5.77 -12.53
N ASP A 176 -4.64 5.12 -13.30
CA ASP A 176 -5.00 4.17 -14.36
C ASP A 176 -4.58 2.71 -14.03
N VAL A 177 -4.36 2.41 -12.75
CA VAL A 177 -3.91 1.09 -12.29
C VAL A 177 -4.99 0.05 -12.55
N SER A 178 -4.60 -1.07 -13.19
CA SER A 178 -5.45 -2.23 -13.44
C SER A 178 -4.78 -3.50 -12.97
N TYR A 179 -5.51 -4.33 -12.23
CA TYR A 179 -5.02 -5.60 -11.70
C TYR A 179 -5.52 -6.77 -12.56
N THR A 180 -4.59 -7.62 -12.99
CA THR A 180 -4.89 -8.87 -13.69
C THR A 180 -5.06 -9.97 -12.66
N PHE A 181 -6.27 -10.53 -12.61
CA PHE A 181 -6.60 -11.65 -11.75
C PHE A 181 -5.80 -12.90 -12.14
N LEU A 182 -5.36 -13.64 -11.12
CA LEU A 182 -4.57 -14.85 -11.28
C LEU A 182 -5.49 -16.07 -11.09
N PRO A 183 -5.85 -16.79 -12.18
CA PRO A 183 -6.92 -17.80 -12.14
C PRO A 183 -6.60 -19.02 -11.26
N ASN A 184 -5.34 -19.18 -10.84
CA ASN A 184 -4.91 -20.26 -9.94
C ASN A 184 -5.04 -19.92 -8.45
N MET A 185 -5.41 -18.68 -8.08
CA MET A 185 -5.51 -18.27 -6.68
C MET A 185 -6.82 -18.72 -6.03
N ALA A 186 -7.92 -18.62 -6.78
CA ALA A 186 -9.25 -19.05 -6.37
C ALA A 186 -10.12 -19.19 -7.63
N TYR A 187 -11.32 -19.77 -7.48
CA TYR A 187 -12.34 -19.71 -8.52
C TYR A 187 -13.10 -18.37 -8.39
N PHE A 188 -13.14 -17.61 -9.49
CA PHE A 188 -13.71 -16.27 -9.53
C PHE A 188 -14.98 -16.23 -10.37
N GLU A 189 -16.04 -15.74 -9.75
CA GLU A 189 -17.30 -15.37 -10.39
C GLU A 189 -17.50 -13.84 -10.23
N PHE A 190 -18.33 -13.26 -11.10
CA PHE A 190 -18.54 -11.82 -11.17
C PHE A 190 -20.03 -11.53 -11.18
N LEU A 191 -20.50 -10.74 -10.21
CA LEU A 191 -21.90 -10.33 -10.16
C LEU A 191 -22.02 -8.94 -10.82
N PRO A 192 -22.78 -8.80 -11.93
CA PRO A 192 -23.04 -7.50 -12.56
C PRO A 192 -23.51 -6.42 -11.56
N VAL A 193 -22.94 -5.21 -11.66
CA VAL A 193 -23.31 -4.05 -10.84
C VAL A 193 -23.63 -2.87 -11.74
N ASP A 194 -24.77 -2.21 -11.51
CA ASP A 194 -25.12 -0.97 -12.19
C ASP A 194 -24.57 0.23 -11.41
N LYS A 195 -23.34 0.64 -11.74
CA LYS A 195 -22.76 1.88 -11.19
C LYS A 195 -23.10 3.12 -12.01
N ASP A 196 -23.37 2.96 -13.30
CA ASP A 196 -23.78 4.06 -14.17
C ASP A 196 -25.16 4.63 -13.76
N GLY A 197 -26.05 3.78 -13.25
CA GLY A 197 -27.35 4.19 -12.70
C GLY A 197 -27.24 5.00 -11.40
N GLU A 198 -26.29 4.69 -10.51
CA GLU A 198 -26.12 5.42 -9.23
C GLU A 198 -25.47 6.79 -9.40
N GLU A 199 -24.52 6.95 -10.34
CA GLU A 199 -23.96 8.27 -10.67
C GLU A 199 -24.96 9.14 -11.45
N LYS A 200 -25.70 8.59 -12.41
CA LYS A 200 -26.70 9.33 -13.18
C LYS A 200 -27.97 9.69 -12.38
N ALA A 201 -28.38 8.86 -11.41
CA ALA A 201 -29.48 9.18 -10.51
C ALA A 201 -29.13 10.31 -9.51
N ARG A 202 -27.84 10.52 -9.23
CA ARG A 202 -27.38 11.65 -8.40
C ARG A 202 -27.32 12.98 -9.15
N GLU A 203 -27.10 12.95 -10.47
CA GLU A 203 -27.05 14.16 -11.31
C GLU A 203 -28.38 14.51 -11.98
N SER A 204 -29.27 13.54 -12.15
CA SER A 204 -30.61 13.76 -12.71
C SER A 204 -31.63 13.04 -11.83
N ASN A 205 -32.54 13.80 -11.21
CA ASN A 205 -33.74 13.28 -10.55
C ASN A 205 -34.68 12.62 -11.60
N LEU A 206 -34.22 11.54 -12.23
CA LEU A 206 -34.94 10.72 -13.19
C LEU A 206 -34.82 9.28 -12.71
N ASP A 207 -35.87 8.83 -12.06
CA ASP A 207 -36.08 7.41 -11.76
C ASP A 207 -36.13 6.63 -13.08
N GLY A 208 -35.28 5.61 -13.23
CA GLY A 208 -35.53 4.52 -14.17
C GLY A 208 -34.70 4.48 -15.45
N VAL A 209 -33.37 4.54 -15.34
CA VAL A 209 -32.50 3.88 -16.33
C VAL A 209 -31.63 2.86 -15.61
N SER A 210 -32.25 1.75 -15.19
CA SER A 210 -31.52 0.50 -15.01
C SER A 210 -30.92 0.15 -16.36
N SER A 211 -29.59 0.00 -16.43
CA SER A 211 -28.89 -0.32 -17.66
C SER A 211 -29.52 -1.56 -18.31
N GLN A 212 -29.82 -1.48 -19.62
CA GLN A 212 -30.37 -2.58 -20.40
C GLN A 212 -29.57 -3.90 -20.21
N TRP A 213 -28.27 -3.74 -19.94
CA TRP A 213 -27.34 -4.81 -19.60
C TRP A 213 -27.66 -5.57 -18.30
N LEU A 214 -28.03 -4.88 -17.21
CA LEU A 214 -28.40 -5.57 -15.96
C LEU A 214 -29.70 -6.37 -16.15
N SER A 215 -30.64 -5.84 -16.94
CA SER A 215 -31.89 -6.51 -17.27
C SER A 215 -31.67 -7.80 -18.09
N GLU A 216 -30.66 -7.83 -18.96
CA GLU A 216 -30.25 -9.04 -19.71
C GLU A 216 -29.61 -10.11 -18.82
N MET A 217 -29.10 -9.74 -17.64
CA MET A 217 -28.43 -10.64 -16.70
C MET A 217 -29.37 -11.18 -15.62
N ILE A 218 -30.65 -10.80 -15.64
CA ILE A 218 -31.66 -11.33 -14.72
C ILE A 218 -32.21 -12.64 -15.28
N ASN A 219 -32.08 -13.72 -14.50
CA ASN A 219 -32.65 -15.00 -14.86
C ASN A 219 -34.17 -15.03 -14.67
N ALA A 220 -34.82 -16.10 -15.14
CA ALA A 220 -36.27 -16.29 -15.05
C ALA A 220 -36.83 -16.22 -13.60
N ASN A 221 -35.98 -16.37 -12.59
CA ASN A 221 -36.35 -16.32 -11.18
C ASN A 221 -36.17 -14.91 -10.56
N GLY A 222 -35.78 -13.91 -11.36
CA GLY A 222 -35.56 -12.54 -10.90
C GLY A 222 -34.19 -12.28 -10.26
N ASN A 223 -33.27 -13.27 -10.31
CA ASN A 223 -31.94 -13.12 -9.72
C ASN A 223 -30.90 -12.77 -10.80
N VAL A 224 -29.96 -11.88 -10.44
CA VAL A 224 -28.82 -11.56 -11.30
C VAL A 224 -27.90 -12.78 -11.41
N GLU A 225 -27.57 -13.19 -12.63
CA GLU A 225 -26.71 -14.33 -12.91
C GLU A 225 -25.23 -13.98 -12.70
N HIS A 226 -24.49 -14.93 -12.14
CA HIS A 226 -23.04 -14.80 -11.99
C HIS A 226 -22.37 -15.04 -13.34
N VAL A 227 -21.42 -14.17 -13.67
CA VAL A 227 -20.61 -14.26 -14.87
C VAL A 227 -19.30 -14.97 -14.53
N ASP A 228 -18.94 -15.98 -15.33
CA ASP A 228 -17.66 -16.66 -15.21
C ASP A 228 -16.49 -15.71 -15.52
N PHE A 229 -15.32 -15.98 -14.94
CA PHE A 229 -14.08 -15.24 -15.16
C PHE A 229 -13.77 -14.93 -16.64
N THR A 230 -14.07 -15.87 -17.53
CA THR A 230 -13.80 -15.73 -18.97
C THR A 230 -14.85 -14.94 -19.75
N ASN A 231 -16.01 -14.67 -19.14
CA ASN A 231 -17.19 -14.10 -19.80
C ASN A 231 -17.50 -12.65 -19.38
N VAL A 232 -16.62 -12.03 -18.59
CA VAL A 232 -16.76 -10.62 -18.21
C VAL A 232 -16.65 -9.71 -19.44
N LYS A 233 -17.36 -8.57 -19.43
CA LYS A 233 -17.44 -7.64 -20.56
C LYS A 233 -16.65 -6.36 -20.27
N LEU A 234 -15.93 -5.87 -21.28
CA LEU A 234 -15.17 -4.62 -21.20
C LEU A 234 -16.07 -3.43 -20.84
N GLY A 235 -15.58 -2.55 -19.97
CA GLY A 235 -16.28 -1.34 -19.52
C GLY A 235 -17.38 -1.59 -18.47
N GLN A 236 -17.77 -2.84 -18.24
CA GLN A 236 -18.81 -3.19 -17.27
C GLN A 236 -18.25 -3.34 -15.85
N TYR A 237 -19.11 -3.09 -14.86
CA TYR A 237 -18.79 -3.19 -13.45
C TYR A 237 -19.31 -4.49 -12.86
N TYR A 238 -18.48 -5.11 -12.02
CA TYR A 238 -18.82 -6.35 -11.35
C TYR A 238 -18.37 -6.33 -9.90
N GLU A 239 -19.17 -6.95 -9.05
CA GLU A 239 -18.76 -7.36 -7.72
C GLU A 239 -18.06 -8.71 -7.78
N VAL A 240 -16.92 -8.81 -7.09
CA VAL A 240 -16.11 -10.03 -7.07
C VAL A 240 -16.74 -11.07 -6.16
N VAL A 241 -16.91 -12.28 -6.67
CA VAL A 241 -17.39 -13.45 -5.94
C VAL A 241 -16.31 -14.53 -5.97
N VAL A 242 -15.94 -15.05 -4.81
CA VAL A 242 -14.80 -15.96 -4.67
C VAL A 242 -15.21 -17.31 -4.08
N THR A 243 -14.66 -18.38 -4.66
CA THR A 243 -14.62 -19.71 -4.05
C THR A 243 -13.16 -20.12 -3.86
N ASN A 244 -12.73 -20.37 -2.64
CA ASN A 244 -11.31 -20.54 -2.30
C ASN A 244 -11.00 -21.90 -1.63
N PHE A 245 -9.71 -22.19 -1.46
CA PHE A 245 -9.23 -23.42 -0.85
C PHE A 245 -9.49 -23.54 0.67
N THR A 246 -9.91 -22.46 1.33
CA THR A 246 -10.19 -22.44 2.78
C THR A 246 -11.67 -22.63 3.09
N GLY A 247 -12.50 -22.99 2.09
CA GLY A 247 -13.91 -23.33 2.29
C GLY A 247 -14.87 -22.16 2.20
N LEU A 248 -14.47 -21.01 1.64
CA LEU A 248 -15.41 -19.99 1.18
C LEU A 248 -16.00 -20.43 -0.16
N TYR A 249 -17.33 -20.45 -0.28
CA TYR A 249 -18.05 -20.85 -1.48
C TYR A 249 -18.96 -19.72 -1.93
N ARG A 250 -18.77 -19.26 -3.17
CA ARG A 250 -19.51 -18.14 -3.77
C ARG A 250 -19.64 -16.94 -2.82
N TYR A 251 -18.55 -16.65 -2.11
CA TYR A 251 -18.51 -15.57 -1.13
C TYR A 251 -18.42 -14.23 -1.85
N ARG A 252 -19.34 -13.32 -1.55
CA ARG A 252 -19.35 -11.95 -2.05
C ARG A 252 -18.33 -11.12 -1.30
N VAL A 253 -17.29 -10.66 -2.00
CA VAL A 253 -16.20 -9.86 -1.40
C VAL A 253 -16.69 -8.46 -1.03
N GLY A 254 -17.68 -7.93 -1.77
CA GLY A 254 -18.17 -6.55 -1.63
C GLY A 254 -17.38 -5.52 -2.45
N ASP A 255 -16.28 -5.93 -3.09
CA ASP A 255 -15.50 -5.07 -3.96
C ASP A 255 -16.12 -4.99 -5.36
N SER A 256 -16.36 -3.77 -5.85
CA SER A 256 -16.88 -3.51 -7.20
C SER A 256 -15.81 -2.96 -8.12
N SER A 257 -15.50 -3.69 -9.20
CA SER A 257 -14.42 -3.39 -10.14
C SER A 257 -14.91 -3.28 -11.58
N GLN A 258 -14.29 -2.39 -12.36
CA GLN A 258 -14.53 -2.29 -13.81
C GLN A 258 -13.57 -3.18 -14.59
N VAL A 259 -14.04 -3.80 -15.67
CA VAL A 259 -13.17 -4.52 -16.62
C VAL A 259 -12.54 -3.52 -17.58
N ASN A 260 -11.24 -3.24 -17.41
CA ASN A 260 -10.54 -2.24 -18.21
C ASN A 260 -9.81 -2.80 -19.44
N ARG A 261 -9.35 -4.06 -19.38
CA ARG A 261 -8.59 -4.72 -20.45
C ARG A 261 -8.51 -6.23 -20.22
N PHE A 262 -8.24 -6.96 -21.31
CA PHE A 262 -7.78 -8.34 -21.26
C PHE A 262 -6.26 -8.38 -21.51
N PRO A 263 -5.53 -9.33 -20.91
CA PRO A 263 -4.09 -9.51 -21.14
C PRO A 263 -3.76 -9.87 -22.60
#